data_AF-A0A8C0IZA3-F1
#
_entry.id   AF-A0A8C0IZA3-F1
#
_cell.length_a   1.000
_cell.length_b   1.000
_cell.length_c   1.000
_cell.angle_alpha   90.00
_cell.angle_beta   90.00
_cell.angle_gamma   90.00
#
_symmetry.space_group_name_H-M   'P 1'
#
loop_
_entity.id
_entity.type
_entity.pdbx_description
1 polymer ?
#
loop_
_entity_poly.entity_id
_entity_poly.type
_entity_poly.pdbx_seq_one_letter_code
_entity_poly.pdbx_strand_id
1 'polypeptide(L)'
;AEDRANITSFLIHCRIMRPDDANIAGNVHGGTILKMIEEAGAIISTRHCNSQSGEHCVAALARVERTDFLSPMCIGEVAHVSAEITYTSKHSVEVQVNVLSENILTGAKRVTNRATLWYVPLSLKNVDKVLEVPPIQYAWKELEEDGKKRYEEQKLERLVTKQRNGDIIFPVFNPEPYTVGYSQSSLIHLVGPSDCTLHGFVHGGVTMKLMDEVAGIVAARHCKTNIVTASVDAINFHEKIKKGCVITISGRMTFTSNKSMEIEVFVDADPFVDEPKERYRAVSAFFTYVSLSKEGKPVPVPQLVETEDEKRRFEDGKGRYLQTKAKRQVQMQPLTQQ
;
A
#
# COMPACT_ATOMS: atom_id res chain seq x y z
N ALA A 1 11.56 -24.54 -24.36
CA ALA A 1 10.93 -24.73 -23.04
C ALA A 1 11.49 -23.74 -22.03
N GLU A 2 12.79 -23.47 -22.03
CA GLU A 2 13.44 -22.41 -21.23
C GLU A 2 12.86 -21.00 -21.48
N ASP A 3 12.55 -20.63 -22.72
CA ASP A 3 11.93 -19.32 -23.01
C ASP A 3 10.54 -19.11 -22.39
N ARG A 4 9.79 -20.19 -22.11
CA ARG A 4 8.46 -20.05 -21.47
C ARG A 4 8.56 -19.73 -19.98
N ALA A 5 9.62 -20.15 -19.30
CA ALA A 5 9.81 -19.88 -17.87
C ALA A 5 10.24 -18.43 -17.61
N ASN A 6 11.08 -17.86 -18.50
CA ASN A 6 11.50 -16.45 -18.40
C ASN A 6 10.37 -15.45 -18.70
N ILE A 7 9.36 -15.83 -19.51
CA ILE A 7 8.22 -14.95 -19.83
C ILE A 7 7.20 -14.90 -18.67
N THR A 8 7.20 -15.87 -17.76
CA THR A 8 6.24 -15.89 -16.63
C THR A 8 6.67 -15.06 -15.42
N SER A 9 7.94 -14.72 -15.29
CA SER A 9 8.49 -14.00 -14.13
C SER A 9 8.56 -12.48 -14.31
N PHE A 10 8.17 -11.95 -15.47
CA PHE A 10 8.20 -10.51 -15.75
C PHE A 10 6.90 -9.98 -16.37
N LEU A 11 6.50 -8.76 -15.98
CA LEU A 11 5.34 -8.04 -16.54
C LEU A 11 5.67 -6.56 -16.73
N ILE A 12 5.23 -5.98 -17.85
CA ILE A 12 5.20 -4.54 -18.08
C ILE A 12 3.76 -4.10 -18.30
N HIS A 13 3.33 -3.10 -17.55
CA HIS A 13 2.08 -2.38 -17.75
C HIS A 13 2.39 -0.88 -17.90
N CYS A 14 1.83 -0.24 -18.92
CA CYS A 14 2.03 1.20 -19.14
C CYS A 14 0.69 1.90 -19.33
N ARG A 15 0.52 3.06 -18.70
CA ARG A 15 -0.69 3.88 -18.84
C ARG A 15 -0.36 5.36 -18.73
N ILE A 16 -1.01 6.19 -19.54
CA ILE A 16 -0.97 7.65 -19.37
C ILE A 16 -1.80 8.08 -18.16
N MET A 17 -1.26 8.99 -17.35
CA MET A 17 -1.95 9.55 -16.19
C MET A 17 -2.92 10.63 -16.60
N ARG A 18 -4.17 10.51 -16.15
CA ARG A 18 -5.29 11.37 -16.57
C ARG A 18 -5.70 12.32 -15.44
N PRO A 19 -6.54 13.32 -15.71
CA PRO A 19 -7.02 14.23 -14.67
C PRO A 19 -7.73 13.54 -13.50
N ASP A 20 -8.40 12.41 -13.72
CA ASP A 20 -9.04 11.60 -12.68
C ASP A 20 -8.05 10.83 -11.78
N ASP A 21 -6.77 10.77 -12.17
CA ASP A 21 -5.73 10.10 -11.40
C ASP A 21 -5.03 11.01 -10.37
N ALA A 22 -5.32 12.31 -10.39
CA ALA A 22 -4.51 13.33 -9.74
C ALA A 22 -5.34 14.34 -8.93
N ASN A 23 -4.66 14.99 -7.98
CA ASN A 23 -5.25 16.07 -7.20
C ASN A 23 -5.39 17.35 -8.05
N ILE A 24 -6.00 18.39 -7.47
CA ILE A 24 -6.24 19.68 -8.15
C ILE A 24 -4.95 20.41 -8.61
N ALA A 25 -3.79 20.06 -8.05
CA ALA A 25 -2.49 20.59 -8.46
C ALA A 25 -1.84 19.75 -9.58
N GLY A 26 -2.51 18.69 -10.03
CA GLY A 26 -2.05 17.80 -11.09
C GLY A 26 -1.06 16.73 -10.64
N ASN A 27 -0.87 16.53 -9.33
CA ASN A 27 -0.05 15.44 -8.80
C ASN A 27 -0.88 14.16 -8.69
N VAL A 28 -0.39 13.07 -9.27
CA VAL A 28 -1.04 11.76 -9.23
C VAL A 28 -1.15 11.28 -7.77
N HIS A 29 -2.32 10.76 -7.40
CA HIS A 29 -2.57 10.23 -6.07
C HIS A 29 -1.72 8.99 -5.78
N GLY A 30 -1.21 8.87 -4.55
CA GLY A 30 -0.45 7.68 -4.14
C GLY A 30 -1.27 6.41 -4.29
N GLY A 31 -2.57 6.46 -3.98
CA GLY A 31 -3.54 5.39 -4.13
C GLY A 31 -3.69 4.90 -5.57
N THR A 32 -3.61 5.80 -6.56
CA THR A 32 -3.61 5.42 -7.98
C THR A 32 -2.39 4.56 -8.31
N ILE A 33 -1.21 4.97 -7.85
CA ILE A 33 0.04 4.23 -8.06
C ILE A 33 0.00 2.88 -7.32
N LEU A 34 -0.45 2.84 -6.06
CA LEU A 34 -0.61 1.61 -5.28
C LEU A 34 -1.55 0.61 -5.96
N LYS A 35 -2.64 1.09 -6.55
CA LYS A 35 -3.56 0.25 -7.31
C LYS A 35 -2.88 -0.37 -8.53
N MET A 36 -2.13 0.42 -9.32
CA MET A 36 -1.40 -0.11 -10.48
C MET A 36 -0.30 -1.11 -10.08
N ILE A 37 0.38 -0.87 -8.96
CA ILE A 37 1.37 -1.78 -8.39
C ILE A 37 0.73 -3.13 -8.02
N GLU A 38 -0.44 -3.09 -7.37
CA GLU A 38 -1.17 -4.30 -6.99
C GLU A 38 -1.71 -5.06 -8.20
N GLU A 39 -2.26 -4.36 -9.20
CA GLU A 39 -2.72 -4.99 -10.45
C GLU A 39 -1.56 -5.73 -11.15
N ALA A 40 -0.40 -5.09 -11.28
CA ALA A 40 0.79 -5.70 -11.88
C ALA A 40 1.24 -6.95 -11.09
N GLY A 41 1.29 -6.86 -9.76
CA GLY A 41 1.67 -7.96 -8.89
C GLY A 41 0.67 -9.11 -8.88
N ALA A 42 -0.63 -8.83 -8.89
CA ALA A 42 -1.68 -9.84 -8.94
C ALA A 42 -1.68 -10.61 -10.27
N ILE A 43 -1.47 -9.91 -11.40
CA ILE A 43 -1.42 -10.55 -12.71
C ILE A 43 -0.24 -11.52 -12.82
N ILE A 44 0.97 -11.07 -12.44
CA ILE A 44 2.18 -11.87 -12.59
C ILE A 44 2.20 -13.08 -11.65
N SER A 45 1.80 -12.89 -10.39
CA SER A 45 1.72 -13.97 -9.41
C SER A 45 0.63 -14.97 -9.76
N THR A 46 -0.55 -14.53 -10.19
CA THR A 46 -1.62 -15.43 -10.65
C THR A 46 -1.18 -16.24 -11.87
N ARG A 47 -0.50 -15.62 -12.83
CA ARG A 47 0.05 -16.32 -14.00
C ARG A 47 1.06 -17.38 -13.58
N HIS A 48 1.98 -17.05 -12.68
CA HIS A 48 2.99 -17.99 -12.17
C HIS A 48 2.38 -19.15 -11.39
N CYS A 49 1.42 -18.89 -10.50
CA CYS A 49 0.76 -19.94 -9.72
C CYS A 49 -0.08 -20.91 -10.58
N ASN A 50 -0.42 -20.53 -11.81
CA ASN A 50 -1.10 -21.40 -12.78
C ASN A 50 -0.15 -21.91 -13.89
N SER A 51 1.18 -21.77 -13.74
CA SER A 51 2.17 -22.18 -14.74
C SER A 51 2.33 -23.70 -14.88
N GLN A 52 2.06 -24.43 -13.80
CA GLN A 52 2.09 -25.90 -13.77
C GLN A 52 0.67 -26.46 -13.82
N SER A 53 0.53 -27.69 -14.31
CA SER A 53 -0.76 -28.39 -14.33
C SER A 53 -1.22 -28.66 -12.90
N GLY A 54 -2.34 -28.07 -12.50
CA GLY A 54 -2.85 -28.14 -11.14
C GLY A 54 -4.24 -27.56 -11.00
N GLU A 55 -4.69 -27.42 -9.75
CA GLU A 55 -5.93 -26.72 -9.45
C GLU A 55 -5.78 -25.22 -9.74
N HIS A 56 -6.71 -24.65 -10.51
CA HIS A 56 -6.67 -23.23 -10.83
C HIS A 56 -6.82 -22.36 -9.59
N CYS A 57 -6.10 -21.25 -9.57
CA CYS A 57 -6.11 -20.29 -8.46
C CYS A 57 -6.03 -18.84 -8.91
N VAL A 58 -6.32 -17.93 -7.99
CA VAL A 58 -6.02 -16.50 -8.10
C VAL A 58 -5.12 -16.10 -6.95
N ALA A 59 -4.08 -15.33 -7.24
CA ALA A 59 -3.20 -14.81 -6.23
C ALA A 59 -3.86 -13.62 -5.51
N ALA A 60 -4.05 -13.74 -4.20
CA ALA A 60 -4.58 -12.67 -3.37
C ALA A 60 -3.45 -11.94 -2.67
N LEU A 61 -3.52 -10.60 -2.63
CA LEU A 61 -2.55 -9.79 -1.90
C LEU A 61 -2.67 -10.06 -0.39
N ALA A 62 -1.57 -10.46 0.25
CA ALA A 62 -1.50 -10.70 1.68
C ALA A 62 -0.78 -9.59 2.44
N ARG A 63 0.27 -9.02 1.83
CA ARG A 63 1.09 -7.97 2.45
C ARG A 63 1.73 -7.06 1.41
N VAL A 64 1.83 -5.77 1.75
CA VAL A 64 2.67 -4.80 1.04
C VAL A 64 3.74 -4.36 2.02
N GLU A 65 5.01 -4.51 1.64
CA GLU A 65 6.10 -3.94 2.42
C GLU A 65 6.06 -2.42 2.33
N ARG A 66 6.78 -1.77 3.26
CA ARG A 66 6.93 -0.32 3.24
C ARG A 66 7.30 0.17 1.84
N THR A 67 6.59 1.19 1.39
CA THR A 67 6.71 1.75 0.04
C THR A 67 6.94 3.25 0.13
N ASP A 68 8.01 3.75 -0.48
CA ASP A 68 8.35 5.18 -0.51
C ASP A 68 8.09 5.77 -1.91
N PHE A 69 7.45 6.94 -1.97
CA PHE A 69 7.22 7.71 -3.19
C PHE A 69 8.40 8.67 -3.40
N LEU A 70 9.32 8.27 -4.29
CA LEU A 70 10.62 8.91 -4.49
C LEU A 70 10.52 10.20 -5.30
N SER A 71 9.65 10.23 -6.29
CA SER A 71 9.39 11.43 -7.10
C SER A 71 7.92 11.52 -7.48
N PRO A 72 7.35 12.74 -7.55
CA PRO A 72 5.97 12.92 -7.95
C PRO A 72 5.79 12.57 -9.44
N MET A 73 4.61 12.04 -9.73
CA MET A 73 4.11 11.84 -11.09
C MET A 73 3.00 12.85 -11.36
N CYS A 74 2.92 13.36 -12.59
CA CYS A 74 1.95 14.38 -12.97
C CYS A 74 1.00 13.91 -14.08
N ILE A 75 -0.14 14.58 -14.22
CA ILE A 75 -1.06 14.39 -15.35
C ILE A 75 -0.29 14.52 -16.68
N GLY A 76 -0.58 13.63 -17.63
CA GLY A 76 0.04 13.58 -18.94
C GLY A 76 1.36 12.80 -19.01
N GLU A 77 1.97 12.48 -17.87
CA GLU A 77 3.09 11.54 -17.83
C GLU A 77 2.59 10.09 -18.02
N VAL A 78 3.45 9.23 -18.56
CA VAL A 78 3.18 7.79 -18.68
C VAL A 78 3.79 7.08 -17.47
N ALA A 79 2.96 6.34 -16.73
CA ALA A 79 3.43 5.40 -15.72
C ALA A 79 3.84 4.10 -16.40
N HIS A 80 5.08 3.68 -16.22
CA HIS A 80 5.59 2.36 -16.58
C HIS A 80 5.73 1.55 -15.30
N VAL A 81 4.99 0.46 -15.19
CA VAL A 81 4.99 -0.44 -14.05
C VAL A 81 5.61 -1.75 -14.50
N SER A 82 6.79 -2.07 -13.99
CA SER A 82 7.42 -3.38 -14.18
C SER A 82 7.33 -4.19 -12.91
N ALA A 83 6.92 -5.45 -13.03
CA ALA A 83 6.84 -6.39 -11.91
C ALA A 83 7.68 -7.63 -12.19
N GLU A 84 8.34 -8.12 -11.15
CA GLU A 84 9.20 -9.30 -11.19
C GLU A 84 8.95 -10.18 -9.97
N ILE A 85 8.86 -11.50 -10.16
CA ILE A 85 8.82 -12.45 -9.05
C ILE A 85 10.23 -12.68 -8.55
N THR A 86 10.51 -12.27 -7.31
CA THR A 86 11.86 -12.31 -6.75
C THR A 86 12.09 -13.45 -5.77
N TYR A 87 11.03 -14.05 -5.23
CA TYR A 87 11.12 -15.20 -4.34
C TYR A 87 9.80 -15.97 -4.28
N THR A 88 9.89 -17.29 -4.08
CA THR A 88 8.73 -18.14 -3.77
C THR A 88 8.99 -18.95 -2.52
N SER A 89 8.06 -18.87 -1.55
CA SER A 89 7.98 -19.83 -0.45
C SER A 89 7.07 -21.00 -0.85
N LYS A 90 6.80 -21.91 0.10
CA LYS A 90 5.82 -22.99 -0.11
C LYS A 90 4.43 -22.47 -0.52
N HIS A 91 3.99 -21.34 0.04
CA HIS A 91 2.62 -20.84 -0.09
C HIS A 91 2.52 -19.34 -0.41
N SER A 92 3.65 -18.68 -0.71
CA SER A 92 3.65 -17.26 -1.01
C SER A 92 4.62 -16.89 -2.14
N VAL A 93 4.27 -15.84 -2.87
CA VAL A 93 5.08 -15.25 -3.94
C VAL A 93 5.49 -13.85 -3.49
N GLU A 94 6.78 -13.56 -3.49
CA GLU A 94 7.31 -12.20 -3.39
C GLU A 94 7.38 -11.59 -4.80
N VAL A 95 6.81 -10.40 -4.94
CA VAL A 95 6.85 -9.63 -6.18
C VAL A 95 7.45 -8.26 -5.90
N GLN A 96 8.52 -7.90 -6.61
CA GLN A 96 9.03 -6.54 -6.63
C GLN A 96 8.45 -5.79 -7.82
N VAL A 97 8.02 -4.55 -7.57
CA VAL A 97 7.42 -3.68 -8.57
C VAL A 97 8.17 -2.35 -8.62
N ASN A 98 8.58 -1.94 -9.81
CA ASN A 98 9.19 -0.64 -10.06
C ASN A 98 8.24 0.21 -10.89
N VAL A 99 8.03 1.47 -10.47
CA VAL A 99 7.21 2.44 -11.20
C VAL A 99 8.06 3.60 -11.68
N LEU A 100 8.08 3.81 -12.98
CA LEU A 100 8.78 4.91 -13.65
C LEU A 100 7.75 5.88 -14.25
N SER A 101 7.92 7.18 -14.03
CA SER A 101 7.21 8.21 -14.80
C SER A 101 8.02 8.59 -16.03
N GLU A 102 7.37 8.71 -17.18
CA GLU A 102 7.94 9.28 -18.40
C GLU A 102 7.15 10.52 -18.83
N ASN A 103 7.85 11.65 -18.99
CA ASN A 103 7.29 12.80 -19.67
C ASN A 103 7.49 12.62 -21.19
N ILE A 104 6.39 12.36 -21.90
CA ILE A 104 6.42 12.05 -23.34
C ILE A 104 6.72 13.26 -24.24
N LEU A 105 6.72 14.48 -23.70
CA LEU A 105 7.09 15.69 -24.43
C LEU A 105 8.60 15.95 -24.36
N THR A 106 9.21 15.69 -23.19
CA THR A 106 10.64 15.96 -22.96
C THR A 106 11.52 14.70 -23.03
N GLY A 107 10.91 13.51 -22.99
CA GLY A 107 11.60 12.22 -22.88
C GLY A 107 12.17 11.92 -21.49
N ALA A 108 11.99 12.80 -20.50
CA ALA A 108 12.55 12.64 -19.16
C ALA A 108 11.88 11.47 -18.41
N LYS A 109 12.68 10.57 -17.83
CA LYS A 109 12.22 9.43 -17.03
C LYS A 109 12.68 9.55 -15.58
N ARG A 110 11.83 9.18 -14.62
CA ARG A 110 12.14 9.21 -13.18
C ARG A 110 11.56 7.98 -12.49
N VAL A 111 12.31 7.43 -11.53
CA VAL A 111 11.77 6.40 -10.64
C VAL A 111 10.85 7.09 -9.64
N THR A 112 9.58 6.67 -9.61
CA THR A 112 8.56 7.23 -8.72
C THR A 112 8.36 6.35 -7.50
N ASN A 113 8.42 5.03 -7.68
CA ASN A 113 8.12 4.09 -6.61
C ASN A 113 8.87 2.77 -6.79
N ARG A 114 9.22 2.15 -5.67
CA ARG A 114 9.61 0.74 -5.58
C ARG A 114 8.81 0.11 -4.45
N ALA A 115 8.19 -1.02 -4.73
CA ALA A 115 7.36 -1.73 -3.77
C ALA A 115 7.65 -3.23 -3.80
N THR A 116 7.51 -3.88 -2.65
CA THR A 116 7.58 -5.34 -2.52
C THR A 116 6.25 -5.83 -1.97
N LEU A 117 5.67 -6.84 -2.62
CA LEU A 117 4.35 -7.36 -2.32
C LEU A 117 4.42 -8.87 -2.12
N TRP A 118 3.60 -9.38 -1.21
CA TRP A 118 3.45 -10.81 -0.96
C TRP A 118 2.06 -11.28 -1.34
N TYR A 119 2.00 -12.25 -2.23
CA TYR A 119 0.76 -12.87 -2.68
C TYR A 119 0.64 -14.31 -2.19
N VAL A 120 -0.60 -14.78 -2.03
CA VAL A 120 -0.93 -16.16 -1.66
C VAL A 120 -1.95 -16.70 -2.66
N PRO A 121 -1.71 -17.86 -3.31
CA PRO A 121 -2.66 -18.44 -4.24
C PRO A 121 -3.84 -19.09 -3.51
N LEU A 122 -5.05 -18.66 -3.86
CA LEU A 122 -6.31 -19.23 -3.36
C LEU A 122 -7.01 -20.01 -4.46
N SER A 123 -7.48 -21.21 -4.14
CA SER A 123 -8.18 -22.08 -5.11
C SER A 123 -9.45 -21.42 -5.67
N LEU A 124 -9.67 -21.60 -6.97
CA LEU A 124 -10.92 -21.24 -7.66
C LEU A 124 -12.14 -22.04 -7.20
N LYS A 125 -11.93 -23.25 -6.68
CA LYS A 125 -13.00 -24.16 -6.24
C LYS A 125 -13.33 -23.98 -4.77
N ASN A 126 -12.31 -23.73 -3.94
CA ASN A 126 -12.45 -23.49 -2.51
C ASN A 126 -11.60 -22.27 -2.12
N VAL A 127 -12.26 -21.14 -1.94
CA VAL A 127 -11.62 -19.84 -1.70
C VAL A 127 -10.88 -19.71 -0.37
N ASP A 128 -11.06 -20.67 0.54
CA ASP A 128 -10.33 -20.73 1.82
C ASP A 128 -9.13 -21.68 1.74
N LYS A 129 -9.00 -22.44 0.64
CA LYS A 129 -7.87 -23.34 0.41
C LYS A 129 -6.71 -22.60 -0.23
N VAL A 130 -5.63 -22.45 0.53
CA VAL A 130 -4.32 -22.00 0.05
C VAL A 130 -3.65 -23.13 -0.74
N LEU A 131 -3.12 -22.82 -1.92
CA LEU A 131 -2.37 -23.77 -2.75
C LEU A 131 -0.86 -23.64 -2.56
N GLU A 132 -0.11 -24.63 -3.06
CA GLU A 132 1.35 -24.54 -3.13
C GLU A 132 1.78 -23.69 -4.33
N VAL A 133 2.87 -22.95 -4.14
CA VAL A 133 3.44 -22.08 -5.18
C VAL A 133 4.52 -22.86 -5.95
N PRO A 134 4.46 -22.89 -7.30
CA PRO A 134 5.53 -23.45 -8.10
C PRO A 134 6.88 -22.76 -7.82
N PRO A 135 7.99 -23.50 -7.69
CA PRO A 135 9.30 -22.88 -7.47
C PRO A 135 9.73 -22.09 -8.72
N ILE A 136 10.46 -21.01 -8.50
CA ILE A 136 11.17 -20.28 -9.57
C ILE A 136 12.61 -20.76 -9.69
N GLN A 137 13.20 -20.56 -10.86
CA GLN A 137 14.64 -20.75 -11.07
C GLN A 137 15.37 -19.46 -10.73
N TYR A 138 16.32 -19.54 -9.82
CA TYR A 138 17.19 -18.42 -9.45
C TYR A 138 18.45 -18.44 -10.31
N ALA A 139 18.90 -17.26 -10.74
CA ALA A 139 20.12 -17.13 -11.53
C ALA A 139 21.38 -17.48 -10.71
N TRP A 140 21.36 -17.22 -9.39
CA TRP A 140 22.40 -17.62 -8.44
C TRP A 140 21.81 -17.79 -7.03
N LYS A 141 22.53 -18.53 -6.18
CA LYS A 141 22.05 -19.00 -4.88
C LYS A 141 21.81 -17.85 -3.90
N GLU A 142 22.59 -16.78 -3.99
CA GLU A 142 22.49 -15.63 -3.10
C GLU A 142 21.14 -14.90 -3.25
N LEU A 143 20.52 -14.90 -4.45
CA LEU A 143 19.17 -14.35 -4.62
C LEU A 143 18.12 -15.13 -3.83
N GLU A 144 18.24 -16.46 -3.82
CA GLU A 144 17.33 -17.33 -3.07
C GLU A 144 17.53 -17.14 -1.56
N GLU A 145 18.79 -17.05 -1.10
CA GLU A 145 19.12 -16.81 0.30
C GLU A 145 18.63 -15.44 0.78
N ASP A 146 18.81 -14.38 -0.02
CA ASP A 146 18.30 -13.04 0.28
C ASP A 146 16.77 -13.00 0.28
N GLY A 147 16.12 -13.65 -0.68
CA GLY A 147 14.65 -13.79 -0.73
C GLY A 147 14.10 -14.53 0.48
N LYS A 148 14.76 -15.61 0.89
CA LYS A 148 14.42 -16.37 2.11
C LYS A 148 14.59 -15.52 3.36
N LYS A 149 15.65 -14.72 3.45
CA LYS A 149 15.87 -13.79 4.56
C LYS A 149 14.72 -12.78 4.67
N ARG A 150 14.35 -12.12 3.56
CA ARG A 150 13.20 -11.19 3.51
C ARG A 150 11.90 -11.89 3.90
N TYR A 151 11.68 -13.12 3.43
CA TYR A 151 10.52 -13.93 3.81
C TYR A 151 10.44 -14.22 5.31
N GLU A 152 11.55 -14.56 5.97
CA GLU A 152 11.54 -14.81 7.42
C GLU A 152 11.37 -13.51 8.23
N GLU A 153 12.01 -12.41 7.79
CA GLU A 153 11.88 -11.09 8.42
C GLU A 153 10.41 -10.62 8.43
N GLN A 154 9.75 -10.63 7.28
CA GLN A 154 8.34 -10.20 7.19
C GLN A 154 7.41 -11.13 7.99
N LYS A 155 7.72 -12.43 8.05
CA LYS A 155 6.92 -13.42 8.79
C LYS A 155 6.99 -13.15 10.30
N LEU A 156 8.19 -12.82 10.80
CA LEU A 156 8.40 -12.42 12.18
C LEU A 156 7.65 -11.12 12.49
N GLU A 157 7.73 -10.11 11.61
CA GLU A 157 7.05 -8.83 11.80
C GLU A 157 5.52 -8.99 11.89
N ARG A 158 4.93 -9.89 11.09
CA ARG A 158 3.48 -10.20 11.16
C ARG A 158 3.07 -10.81 12.50
N LEU A 159 3.93 -11.62 13.14
CA LEU A 159 3.64 -12.21 14.45
C LEU A 159 3.63 -11.15 15.57
N VAL A 160 4.47 -10.13 15.43
CA VAL A 160 4.56 -9.01 16.38
C VAL A 160 3.44 -7.99 16.15
N THR A 161 3.03 -7.81 14.89
CA THR A 161 1.97 -6.87 14.49
C THR A 161 0.61 -7.49 14.76
N LYS A 162 0.14 -7.42 16.01
CA LYS A 162 -1.23 -7.83 16.36
C LYS A 162 -2.25 -6.92 15.68
N GLN A 163 -3.37 -7.51 15.27
CA GLN A 163 -4.58 -6.77 14.91
C GLN A 163 -4.91 -5.78 16.04
N ARG A 164 -4.93 -4.48 15.72
CA ARG A 164 -5.49 -3.46 16.62
C ARG A 164 -7.01 -3.46 16.46
N ASN A 165 -7.66 -4.43 17.09
CA ASN A 165 -9.12 -4.51 17.12
C ASN A 165 -9.67 -3.56 18.20
N GLY A 166 -10.73 -2.83 17.89
CA GLY A 166 -11.51 -2.04 18.87
C GLY A 166 -11.37 -0.52 18.80
N ASP A 167 -10.45 0.02 17.99
CA ASP A 167 -10.37 1.48 17.79
C ASP A 167 -11.52 1.95 16.89
N ILE A 168 -12.55 2.51 17.52
CA ILE A 168 -13.66 3.19 16.82
C ILE A 168 -13.35 4.68 16.78
N ILE A 169 -13.38 5.25 15.57
CA ILE A 169 -13.30 6.70 15.40
C ILE A 169 -14.69 7.29 15.63
N PHE A 170 -14.85 8.07 16.70
CA PHE A 170 -16.06 8.86 16.92
C PHE A 170 -15.90 10.27 16.34
N PRO A 171 -16.93 10.81 15.67
CA PRO A 171 -16.91 12.19 15.21
C PRO A 171 -16.78 13.13 16.42
N VAL A 172 -15.82 14.06 16.35
CA VAL A 172 -15.62 15.08 17.38
C VAL A 172 -16.49 16.29 17.02
N PHE A 173 -17.31 16.75 17.97
CA PHE A 173 -18.13 17.96 17.79
C PHE A 173 -17.29 19.22 18.03
N ASN A 174 -17.38 20.18 17.11
CA ASN A 174 -16.66 21.47 17.15
C ASN A 174 -15.16 21.34 17.48
N PRO A 175 -14.38 20.62 16.66
CA PRO A 175 -12.96 20.46 16.92
C PRO A 175 -12.18 21.77 16.69
N GLU A 176 -11.26 22.06 17.61
CA GLU A 176 -10.33 23.19 17.48
C GLU A 176 -9.32 22.95 16.35
N PRO A 177 -8.87 23.99 15.62
CA PRO A 177 -7.86 23.85 14.57
C PRO A 177 -6.60 23.09 15.02
N TYR A 178 -6.03 22.31 14.11
CA TYR A 178 -4.82 21.51 14.32
C TYR A 178 -4.91 20.40 15.36
N THR A 179 -6.09 20.10 15.89
CA THR A 179 -6.33 18.89 16.68
C THR A 179 -6.55 17.68 15.78
N VAL A 180 -6.44 16.47 16.33
CA VAL A 180 -6.78 15.23 15.60
C VAL A 180 -8.23 15.30 15.10
N GLY A 181 -9.18 15.66 15.97
CA GLY A 181 -10.60 15.76 15.65
C GLY A 181 -10.91 16.73 14.49
N TYR A 182 -10.08 17.75 14.28
CA TYR A 182 -10.26 18.73 13.20
C TYR A 182 -10.07 18.11 11.80
N SER A 183 -9.05 17.26 11.69
CA SER A 183 -8.62 16.66 10.43
C SER A 183 -9.22 15.26 10.21
N GLN A 184 -9.63 14.58 11.28
CA GLN A 184 -10.25 13.27 11.26
C GLN A 184 -11.36 13.17 10.20
N SER A 185 -11.29 12.10 9.40
CA SER A 185 -12.19 11.91 8.26
C SER A 185 -12.49 10.42 8.06
N SER A 186 -13.62 10.13 7.44
CA SER A 186 -14.02 8.78 7.09
C SER A 186 -14.71 8.74 5.73
N LEU A 187 -14.56 7.63 5.03
CA LEU A 187 -15.25 7.32 3.78
C LEU A 187 -15.99 5.99 3.95
N ILE A 188 -17.24 5.94 3.50
CA ILE A 188 -18.04 4.72 3.48
C ILE A 188 -18.23 4.31 2.02
N HIS A 189 -17.90 3.05 1.71
CA HIS A 189 -17.95 2.50 0.36
C HIS A 189 -18.73 1.20 0.34
N LEU A 190 -19.73 1.10 -0.53
CA LEU A 190 -20.41 -0.17 -0.79
C LEU A 190 -19.59 -0.95 -1.83
N VAL A 191 -19.11 -2.14 -1.45
CA VAL A 191 -18.28 -2.96 -2.33
C VAL A 191 -19.11 -3.49 -3.50
N GLY A 192 -18.80 -2.99 -4.70
CA GLY A 192 -19.44 -3.37 -5.95
C GLY A 192 -18.70 -4.49 -6.70
N PRO A 193 -19.27 -5.01 -7.79
CA PRO A 193 -18.64 -6.04 -8.62
C PRO A 193 -17.28 -5.64 -9.20
N SER A 194 -17.12 -4.37 -9.60
CA SER A 194 -15.87 -3.85 -10.18
C SER A 194 -14.72 -3.74 -9.17
N ASP A 195 -15.03 -3.78 -7.87
CA ASP A 195 -14.02 -3.74 -6.81
C ASP A 195 -13.40 -5.12 -6.58
N CYS A 196 -14.07 -6.17 -7.04
CA CYS A 196 -13.78 -7.55 -6.67
C CYS A 196 -13.03 -8.32 -7.75
N THR A 197 -12.19 -9.24 -7.29
CA THR A 197 -11.66 -10.38 -8.04
C THR A 197 -12.80 -11.28 -8.51
N LEU A 198 -12.48 -12.25 -9.38
CA LEU A 198 -13.41 -13.28 -9.86
C LEU A 198 -14.14 -14.05 -8.74
N HIS A 199 -13.54 -14.14 -7.54
CA HIS A 199 -14.11 -14.80 -6.37
C HIS A 199 -15.10 -13.97 -5.57
N GLY A 200 -15.33 -12.70 -5.97
CA GLY A 200 -16.16 -11.79 -5.19
C GLY A 200 -15.47 -11.26 -3.93
N PHE A 201 -14.12 -11.28 -3.87
CA PHE A 201 -13.36 -10.57 -2.84
C PHE A 201 -12.70 -9.32 -3.41
N VAL A 202 -12.64 -8.24 -2.63
CA VAL A 202 -12.04 -6.95 -3.02
C VAL A 202 -10.56 -7.10 -3.39
N HIS A 203 -10.13 -6.44 -4.46
CA HIS A 203 -8.71 -6.30 -4.82
C HIS A 203 -7.97 -5.44 -3.81
N GLY A 204 -6.73 -5.80 -3.49
CA GLY A 204 -5.93 -5.03 -2.53
C GLY A 204 -5.71 -3.58 -2.97
N GLY A 205 -5.57 -3.36 -4.28
CA GLY A 205 -5.39 -2.03 -4.88
C GLY A 205 -6.60 -1.11 -4.69
N VAL A 206 -7.82 -1.65 -4.67
CA VAL A 206 -9.04 -0.87 -4.39
C VAL A 206 -9.02 -0.37 -2.96
N THR A 207 -8.75 -1.27 -2.01
CA THR A 207 -8.67 -0.91 -0.58
C THR A 207 -7.57 0.13 -0.33
N MET A 208 -6.37 -0.06 -0.89
CA MET A 208 -5.27 0.90 -0.74
C MET A 208 -5.57 2.27 -1.36
N LYS A 209 -6.28 2.32 -2.49
CA LYS A 209 -6.72 3.57 -3.10
C LYS A 209 -7.67 4.34 -2.19
N LEU A 210 -8.68 3.66 -1.62
CA LEU A 210 -9.62 4.28 -0.67
C LEU A 210 -8.93 4.73 0.63
N MET A 211 -7.95 3.95 1.12
CA MET A 211 -7.14 4.35 2.28
C MET A 211 -6.33 5.61 2.00
N ASP A 212 -5.69 5.71 0.84
CA ASP A 212 -4.94 6.91 0.43
C ASP A 212 -5.87 8.12 0.24
N GLU A 213 -7.07 7.94 -0.31
CA GLU A 213 -8.05 9.02 -0.43
C GLU A 213 -8.42 9.62 0.95
N VAL A 214 -8.72 8.76 1.92
CA VAL A 214 -9.03 9.21 3.29
C VAL A 214 -7.81 9.87 3.94
N ALA A 215 -6.62 9.28 3.81
CA ALA A 215 -5.39 9.89 4.33
C ALA A 215 -5.12 11.26 3.70
N GLY A 216 -5.32 11.39 2.38
CA GLY A 216 -5.18 12.64 1.65
C GLY A 216 -6.16 13.70 2.12
N ILE A 217 -7.42 13.33 2.39
CA ILE A 217 -8.42 14.25 2.97
C ILE A 217 -7.98 14.71 4.36
N VAL A 218 -7.55 13.80 5.23
CA VAL A 218 -7.04 14.14 6.58
C VAL A 218 -5.86 15.12 6.49
N ALA A 219 -4.87 14.82 5.63
CA ALA A 219 -3.71 15.67 5.40
C ALA A 219 -4.11 17.07 4.88
N ALA A 220 -4.99 17.12 3.88
CA ALA A 220 -5.44 18.35 3.26
C ALA A 220 -6.24 19.23 4.24
N ARG A 221 -7.12 18.63 5.07
CA ARG A 221 -7.84 19.35 6.13
C ARG A 221 -6.90 19.99 7.14
N HIS A 222 -5.83 19.27 7.52
CA HIS A 222 -4.85 19.76 8.49
C HIS A 222 -3.95 20.87 7.92
N CYS A 223 -3.39 20.67 6.73
CA CYS A 223 -2.41 21.59 6.14
C CYS A 223 -3.01 22.75 5.35
N LYS A 224 -4.18 22.55 4.71
CA LYS A 224 -4.80 23.51 3.79
C LYS A 224 -3.89 23.92 2.61
N THR A 225 -3.08 22.99 2.12
CA THR A 225 -2.11 23.18 1.03
C THR A 225 -2.13 21.99 0.06
N ASN A 226 -1.32 22.06 -1.00
CA ASN A 226 -1.06 20.89 -1.85
C ASN A 226 -0.29 19.83 -1.06
N ILE A 227 -0.82 18.60 -1.03
CA ILE A 227 -0.28 17.47 -0.29
C ILE A 227 -0.04 16.30 -1.23
N VAL A 228 0.98 15.50 -0.93
CA VAL A 228 1.28 14.26 -1.64
C VAL A 228 1.67 13.15 -0.65
N THR A 229 1.38 11.92 -1.03
CA THR A 229 1.82 10.73 -0.30
C THR A 229 3.34 10.58 -0.45
N ALA A 230 4.06 10.51 0.67
CA ALA A 230 5.51 10.35 0.68
C ALA A 230 5.94 8.91 0.96
N SER A 231 5.21 8.20 1.81
CA SER A 231 5.40 6.77 2.04
C SER A 231 4.16 6.13 2.65
N VAL A 232 4.05 4.81 2.49
CA VAL A 232 3.12 3.98 3.25
C VAL A 232 3.93 2.94 4.00
N ASP A 233 3.65 2.79 5.30
CA ASP A 233 4.22 1.71 6.10
C ASP A 233 3.66 0.35 5.65
N ALA A 234 4.22 -0.74 6.18
CA ALA A 234 3.80 -2.06 5.77
C ALA A 234 2.30 -2.29 6.04
N ILE A 235 1.61 -2.83 5.04
CA ILE A 235 0.16 -3.09 5.07
C ILE A 235 -0.04 -4.59 5.17
N ASN A 236 -0.80 -5.03 6.19
CA ASN A 236 -1.24 -6.42 6.31
C ASN A 236 -2.74 -6.50 6.01
N PHE A 237 -3.12 -7.39 5.10
CA PHE A 237 -4.52 -7.69 4.80
C PHE A 237 -4.95 -8.84 5.70
N HIS A 238 -5.63 -8.51 6.80
CA HIS A 238 -5.94 -9.47 7.85
C HIS A 238 -7.11 -10.37 7.48
N GLU A 239 -8.15 -9.80 6.90
CA GLU A 239 -9.36 -10.52 6.51
C GLU A 239 -9.85 -10.08 5.13
N LYS A 240 -10.42 -11.05 4.41
CA LYS A 240 -10.97 -10.82 3.07
C LYS A 240 -12.24 -9.99 3.17
N ILE A 241 -12.44 -9.05 2.25
CA ILE A 241 -13.67 -8.25 2.14
C ILE A 241 -14.49 -8.80 0.98
N LYS A 242 -15.74 -9.18 1.24
CA LYS A 242 -16.64 -9.75 0.22
C LYS A 242 -17.43 -8.67 -0.51
N LYS A 243 -17.80 -8.98 -1.75
CA LYS A 243 -18.78 -8.20 -2.53
C LYS A 243 -20.06 -8.01 -1.73
N GLY A 244 -20.61 -6.80 -1.75
CA GLY A 244 -21.81 -6.45 -0.99
C GLY A 244 -21.56 -6.10 0.49
N CYS A 245 -20.33 -6.23 1.01
CA CYS A 245 -19.96 -5.59 2.27
C CYS A 245 -20.00 -4.07 2.10
N VAL A 246 -20.35 -3.36 3.16
CA VAL A 246 -20.06 -1.92 3.29
C VAL A 246 -18.78 -1.81 4.08
N ILE A 247 -17.82 -1.05 3.56
CA ILE A 247 -16.56 -0.79 4.26
C ILE A 247 -16.51 0.65 4.72
N THR A 248 -16.03 0.86 5.95
CA THR A 248 -15.77 2.16 6.53
C THR A 248 -14.27 2.34 6.64
N ILE A 249 -13.72 3.25 5.84
CA ILE A 249 -12.32 3.65 5.88
C ILE A 249 -12.23 4.87 6.78
N SER A 250 -11.53 4.75 7.91
CA SER A 250 -11.41 5.81 8.91
C SER A 250 -9.96 6.24 9.03
N GLY A 251 -9.72 7.55 9.00
CA GLY A 251 -8.38 8.13 9.06
C GLY A 251 -8.26 9.20 10.14
N ARG A 252 -7.13 9.21 10.84
CA ARG A 252 -6.80 10.21 11.86
C ARG A 252 -5.31 10.50 11.90
N MET A 253 -4.95 11.74 12.19
CA MET A 253 -3.56 12.12 12.41
C MET A 253 -3.03 11.42 13.67
N THR A 254 -1.79 10.91 13.61
CA THR A 254 -1.12 10.33 14.77
C THR A 254 0.11 11.12 15.16
N PHE A 255 0.86 11.69 14.21
CA PHE A 255 2.09 12.40 14.49
C PHE A 255 2.40 13.45 13.43
N THR A 256 3.03 14.56 13.81
CA THR A 256 3.61 15.52 12.87
C THR A 256 5.08 15.73 13.17
N SER A 257 5.92 15.64 12.14
CA SER A 257 7.27 16.18 12.18
C SER A 257 7.24 17.67 11.80
N ASN A 258 8.41 18.30 11.64
CA ASN A 258 8.50 19.64 11.07
C ASN A 258 7.94 19.72 9.64
N LYS A 259 8.05 18.66 8.83
CA LYS A 259 7.72 18.68 7.39
C LYS A 259 6.84 17.52 6.90
N SER A 260 6.38 16.66 7.80
CA SER A 260 5.59 15.47 7.44
C SER A 260 4.48 15.21 8.44
N MET A 261 3.45 14.54 7.97
CA MET A 261 2.28 14.11 8.73
C MET A 261 2.20 12.59 8.67
N GLU A 262 2.04 11.94 9.81
CA GLU A 262 1.69 10.53 9.90
C GLU A 262 0.20 10.39 10.19
N ILE A 263 -0.47 9.56 9.40
CA ILE A 263 -1.91 9.35 9.43
C ILE A 263 -2.15 7.85 9.56
N GLU A 264 -2.84 7.46 10.62
CA GLU A 264 -3.34 6.09 10.79
C GLU A 264 -4.64 5.95 10.01
N VAL A 265 -4.71 4.92 9.16
CA VAL A 265 -5.91 4.58 8.41
C VAL A 265 -6.25 3.12 8.63
N PHE A 266 -7.52 2.84 8.84
CA PHE A 266 -8.01 1.48 8.96
C PHE A 266 -9.36 1.29 8.28
N VAL A 267 -9.62 0.04 7.91
CA VAL A 267 -10.77 -0.38 7.13
C VAL A 267 -11.54 -1.41 7.93
N ASP A 268 -12.74 -1.03 8.36
CA ASP A 268 -13.70 -1.92 8.98
C ASP A 268 -14.74 -2.37 7.95
N ALA A 269 -15.10 -3.66 7.96
CA ALA A 269 -16.06 -4.24 7.02
C ALA A 269 -17.31 -4.72 7.76
N ASP A 270 -18.47 -4.30 7.24
CA ASP A 270 -19.80 -4.67 7.71
C ASP A 270 -20.47 -5.58 6.65
N PRO A 271 -20.70 -6.87 6.92
CA PRO A 271 -21.44 -7.77 6.02
C PRO A 271 -22.95 -7.53 6.10
N PHE A 272 -23.59 -7.23 4.96
CA PHE A 272 -25.04 -6.91 4.92
C PHE A 272 -25.93 -8.01 4.34
N VAL A 273 -25.40 -8.89 3.48
CA VAL A 273 -26.23 -9.74 2.60
C VAL A 273 -26.34 -11.19 3.09
N ASP A 274 -25.32 -11.71 3.78
CA ASP A 274 -25.23 -13.13 4.17
C ASP A 274 -24.94 -13.26 5.68
N GLU A 275 -26.01 -13.36 6.47
CA GLU A 275 -26.06 -13.47 7.94
C GLU A 275 -25.49 -12.27 8.72
N PRO A 276 -26.09 -11.89 9.87
CA PRO A 276 -25.56 -10.82 10.71
C PRO A 276 -24.23 -11.27 11.32
N LYS A 277 -23.14 -10.91 10.65
CA LYS A 277 -21.78 -11.00 11.18
C LYS A 277 -21.42 -9.67 11.83
N GLU A 278 -20.66 -9.75 12.91
CA GLU A 278 -20.09 -8.56 13.53
C GLU A 278 -19.12 -7.88 12.57
N ARG A 279 -19.04 -6.55 12.70
CA ARG A 279 -18.03 -5.72 12.05
C ARG A 279 -16.64 -6.24 12.40
N TYR A 280 -15.76 -6.33 11.41
CA TYR A 280 -14.37 -6.75 11.61
C TYR A 280 -13.38 -5.81 10.94
N ARG A 281 -12.15 -5.75 11.50
CA ARG A 281 -11.04 -4.97 10.95
C ARG A 281 -10.37 -5.74 9.82
N ALA A 282 -10.53 -5.27 8.59
CA ALA A 282 -9.93 -5.91 7.42
C ALA A 282 -8.46 -5.51 7.23
N VAL A 283 -8.16 -4.22 7.35
CA VAL A 283 -6.83 -3.64 7.03
C VAL A 283 -6.52 -2.45 7.95
N SER A 284 -5.25 -2.26 8.31
CA SER A 284 -4.75 -1.02 8.92
C SER A 284 -3.36 -0.68 8.39
N ALA A 285 -3.07 0.60 8.24
CA ALA A 285 -1.77 1.10 7.79
C ALA A 285 -1.49 2.52 8.31
N PHE A 286 -0.23 2.93 8.24
CA PHE A 286 0.19 4.31 8.46
C PHE A 286 0.66 4.93 7.14
N PHE A 287 0.12 6.10 6.82
CA PHE A 287 0.49 6.89 5.66
C PHE A 287 1.32 8.09 6.12
N THR A 288 2.42 8.36 5.45
CA THR A 288 3.18 9.60 5.63
C THR A 288 2.90 10.54 4.47
N TYR A 289 2.40 11.73 4.77
CA TYR A 289 2.13 12.80 3.83
C TYR A 289 3.10 13.97 4.01
N VAL A 290 3.35 14.69 2.92
CA VAL A 290 4.11 15.95 2.93
C VAL A 290 3.32 17.04 2.22
N SER A 291 3.49 18.27 2.68
CA SER A 291 2.98 19.46 1.98
C SER A 291 4.03 19.95 0.99
N LEU A 292 3.62 20.34 -0.21
CA LEU A 292 4.51 20.87 -1.25
C LEU A 292 4.29 22.37 -1.49
N SER A 293 5.37 23.09 -1.78
CA SER A 293 5.32 24.45 -2.34
C SER A 293 4.90 24.42 -3.82
N LYS A 294 4.69 25.59 -4.41
CA LYS A 294 4.40 25.73 -5.85
C LYS A 294 5.54 25.19 -6.73
N GLU A 295 6.76 25.20 -6.21
CA GLU A 295 7.97 24.67 -6.85
C GLU A 295 8.17 23.17 -6.57
N GLY A 296 7.20 22.50 -5.93
CA GLY A 296 7.24 21.06 -5.66
C GLY A 296 8.17 20.65 -4.52
N LYS A 297 8.57 21.57 -3.64
CA LYS A 297 9.46 21.27 -2.50
C LYS A 297 8.68 21.06 -1.20
N PRO A 298 9.09 20.11 -0.33
CA PRO A 298 8.47 19.94 0.98
C PRO A 298 8.59 21.17 1.89
N VAL A 299 7.45 21.68 2.35
CA VAL A 299 7.34 22.85 3.26
C VAL A 299 6.98 22.43 4.68
N PRO A 300 7.24 23.28 5.70
CA PRO A 300 6.81 23.00 7.07
C PRO A 300 5.30 22.77 7.18
N VAL A 301 4.90 21.85 8.06
CA VAL A 301 3.49 21.51 8.32
C VAL A 301 3.03 22.06 9.68
N PRO A 302 1.75 22.43 9.84
CA PRO A 302 1.20 22.78 11.16
C PRO A 302 1.38 21.62 12.14
N GLN A 303 1.82 21.93 13.36
CA GLN A 303 2.03 20.91 14.39
C GLN A 303 0.68 20.42 14.95
N LEU A 304 0.56 19.11 15.10
CA LEU A 304 -0.61 18.47 15.71
C LEU A 304 -0.70 18.84 17.19
N VAL A 305 -1.88 19.29 17.63
CA VAL A 305 -2.21 19.49 19.04
C VAL A 305 -2.98 18.27 19.52
N GLU A 306 -2.43 17.57 20.52
CA GLU A 306 -2.94 16.29 21.02
C GLU A 306 -3.62 16.42 22.38
N THR A 307 -4.63 15.59 22.61
CA THR A 307 -5.21 15.32 23.94
C THR A 307 -4.39 14.27 24.70
N GLU A 308 -4.65 14.07 26.00
CA GLU A 308 -3.97 13.04 26.81
C GLU A 308 -4.11 11.62 26.20
N ASP A 309 -5.27 11.29 25.64
CA ASP A 309 -5.52 10.00 24.99
C ASP A 309 -4.78 9.85 23.64
N GLU A 310 -4.32 10.97 23.08
CA GLU A 310 -3.60 11.03 21.80
C GLU A 310 -2.08 11.04 21.96
N LYS A 311 -1.56 11.52 23.10
CA LYS A 311 -0.11 11.58 23.39
C LYS A 311 0.59 10.24 23.17
N ARG A 312 -0.06 9.14 23.57
CA ARG A 312 0.49 7.80 23.35
C ARG A 312 0.68 7.51 21.86
N ARG A 313 -0.32 7.82 21.03
CA ARG A 313 -0.25 7.62 19.57
C ARG A 313 0.79 8.53 18.93
N PHE A 314 0.96 9.74 19.45
CA PHE A 314 1.99 10.67 19.01
C PHE A 314 3.40 10.19 19.29
N GLU A 315 3.67 9.74 20.52
CA GLU A 315 4.99 9.19 20.86
C GLU A 315 5.29 7.88 20.11
N ASP A 316 4.28 7.02 19.90
CA ASP A 316 4.42 5.83 19.04
C ASP A 316 4.78 6.24 17.59
N GLY A 317 4.13 7.27 17.04
CA GLY A 317 4.39 7.80 15.70
C GLY A 317 5.77 8.44 15.55
N LYS A 318 6.20 9.18 16.58
CA LYS A 318 7.56 9.70 16.68
C LYS A 318 8.59 8.56 16.71
N GLY A 319 8.31 7.48 17.43
CA GLY A 319 9.12 6.27 17.44
C GLY A 319 9.28 5.66 16.05
N ARG A 320 8.18 5.44 15.32
CA ARG A 320 8.19 4.95 13.92
C ARG A 320 8.98 5.88 13.00
N TYR A 321 8.79 7.19 13.14
CA TYR A 321 9.52 8.20 12.37
C TYR A 321 11.04 8.14 12.62
N LEU A 322 11.48 8.00 13.87
CA LEU A 322 12.91 7.92 14.20
C LEU A 322 13.54 6.63 13.68
N GLN A 323 12.86 5.49 13.81
CA GLN A 323 13.32 4.21 13.26
C GLN A 323 13.47 4.29 11.74
N THR A 324 12.47 4.88 11.06
CA THR A 324 12.50 5.14 9.62
C THR A 324 13.70 5.99 9.22
N LYS A 325 13.91 7.10 9.94
CA LYS A 325 15.00 8.04 9.67
C LYS A 325 16.37 7.36 9.83
N ALA A 326 16.53 6.55 10.87
CA ALA A 326 17.75 5.78 11.10
C ALA A 326 18.02 4.77 9.97
N LYS A 327 17.01 4.00 9.55
CA LYS A 327 17.12 3.06 8.42
C LYS A 327 17.56 3.77 7.12
N ARG A 328 16.97 4.93 6.82
CA ARG A 328 17.36 5.74 5.64
C ARG A 328 18.79 6.26 5.73
N GLN A 329 19.25 6.67 6.91
CA GLN A 329 20.63 7.14 7.10
C GLN A 329 21.66 6.04 6.87
N VAL A 330 21.38 4.82 7.32
CA VAL A 330 22.23 3.65 7.07
C VAL A 330 22.29 3.33 5.57
N GLN A 331 21.16 3.39 4.86
CA GLN A 331 21.11 3.15 3.41
C GLN A 331 21.79 4.24 2.57
N MET A 332 21.92 5.46 3.09
CA MET A 332 22.58 6.59 2.40
C MET A 332 24.08 6.73 2.72
N GLN A 333 24.63 5.96 3.67
CA GLN A 333 26.07 5.92 3.86
C GLN A 333 26.71 5.22 2.65
N PRO A 334 27.74 5.80 2.00
CA PRO A 334 28.45 5.10 0.94
C PRO A 334 28.94 3.75 1.48
N LEU A 335 28.94 2.72 0.63
CA LEU A 335 29.78 1.53 0.82
C LEU A 335 31.25 1.97 0.75
N THR A 336 31.73 2.68 1.77
CA THR A 336 33.15 2.92 1.99
C THR A 336 33.71 1.65 2.62
N GLN A 337 34.50 0.94 1.80
CA GLN A 337 35.47 -0.09 2.16
C GLN A 337 34.92 -1.42 2.71
N GLN A 338 34.92 -2.44 1.83
CA GLN A 338 35.75 -3.63 2.04
C GLN A 338 36.23 -4.16 0.69
#